data_AF-A0A0T0MCV3-F1
#
_entry.id   AF-A0A0T0MCV3-F1
#
_cell.length_a   1.000
_cell.length_b   1.000
_cell.length_c   1.000
_cell.angle_alpha   90.00
_cell.angle_beta   90.00
_cell.angle_gamma   90.00
#
_symmetry.space_group_name_H-M   'P 1'
#
loop_
_entity.id
_entity.type
_entity.pdbx_description
1 polymer ?
#
loop_
_entity_poly.entity_id
_entity_poly.type
_entity_poly.pdbx_seq_one_letter_code
_entity_poly.pdbx_strand_id
1 'polypeptide(L)'
;MIKQFLVFIFFAVSLQCAKAGIVVLNGLTHSYKVEKGQVYKGSIEIENTGSAPQDVKVFFQDLSYNADGNIFYTAPATVKRSNSSWVKINTNLLTLKGKEKTTIRYEIAVPKNLSESGSYWSAIMVEPVDKINPLDNRPGVNISSIVRYAIQIITDFDSENAKPELKFESVKIESEGALKTLKIAVANNGNLFCKPKVTAEIYDRNGVKVGDFTSMVMGLLPGTSKMFPIDISKINPGNYSAVILATDEDENAFALNVSLEVKND
;
A
#
# COMPACT_ATOMS: atom_id res chain seq x y z
N MET A 1 -64.35 -12.02 13.01
CA MET A 1 -63.91 -11.04 12.00
C MET A 1 -62.58 -11.52 11.44
N ILE A 2 -62.68 -12.28 10.36
CA ILE A 2 -61.60 -12.82 9.54
C ILE A 2 -61.27 -11.73 8.52
N LYS A 3 -60.00 -11.27 8.48
CA LYS A 3 -59.30 -10.62 7.33
C LYS A 3 -58.17 -9.75 7.85
N GLN A 4 -57.01 -10.34 8.13
CA GLN A 4 -55.71 -9.70 7.87
C GLN A 4 -54.74 -10.84 7.48
N PHE A 5 -54.94 -11.30 6.26
CA PHE A 5 -54.11 -12.26 5.57
C PHE A 5 -53.10 -11.45 4.75
N LEU A 6 -51.83 -11.89 4.74
CA LEU A 6 -50.79 -11.56 3.75
C LEU A 6 -50.32 -10.10 3.65
N VAL A 7 -49.33 -9.69 4.45
CA VAL A 7 -48.11 -8.97 3.97
C VAL A 7 -47.03 -9.10 5.06
N PHE A 8 -46.37 -10.26 5.19
CA PHE A 8 -45.12 -10.37 5.96
C PHE A 8 -44.26 -11.51 5.42
N ILE A 9 -44.06 -11.49 4.10
CA ILE A 9 -43.10 -12.34 3.40
C ILE A 9 -42.36 -11.39 2.45
N PHE A 10 -41.05 -11.59 2.31
CA PHE A 10 -40.11 -10.79 1.53
C PHE A 10 -39.56 -9.51 2.18
N PHE A 11 -38.94 -9.65 3.35
CA PHE A 11 -37.70 -8.90 3.61
C PHE A 11 -36.66 -9.81 4.29
N ALA A 12 -36.52 -11.03 3.75
CA ALA A 12 -35.26 -11.76 3.88
C ALA A 12 -34.28 -11.05 2.95
N VAL A 13 -33.73 -9.93 3.44
CA VAL A 13 -32.51 -9.34 2.88
C VAL A 13 -31.52 -10.49 2.88
N SER A 14 -31.27 -11.02 1.69
CA SER A 14 -30.15 -11.91 1.47
C SER A 14 -28.92 -11.18 2.01
N LEU A 15 -28.41 -11.64 3.14
CA LEU A 15 -27.00 -11.48 3.46
C LEU A 15 -26.28 -12.18 2.30
N GLN A 16 -26.05 -11.43 1.24
CA GLN A 16 -25.03 -11.76 0.27
C GLN A 16 -23.72 -11.65 1.05
N CYS A 17 -23.37 -12.72 1.76
CA CYS A 17 -22.01 -12.96 2.18
C CYS A 17 -21.16 -12.70 0.93
N ALA A 18 -20.31 -11.66 1.00
CA ALA A 18 -19.33 -11.38 -0.02
C ALA A 18 -18.69 -12.71 -0.44
N LYS A 19 -18.94 -13.09 -1.70
CA LYS A 19 -18.53 -14.40 -2.21
C LYS A 19 -17.04 -14.35 -2.49
N ALA A 20 -16.32 -15.22 -1.79
CA ALA A 20 -14.97 -15.70 -2.08
C ALA A 20 -13.89 -14.61 -2.29
N GLY A 21 -13.02 -14.45 -1.31
CA GLY A 21 -11.75 -13.74 -1.47
C GLY A 21 -10.58 -14.65 -1.12
N ILE A 22 -9.54 -14.60 -1.94
CA ILE A 22 -8.19 -14.93 -1.46
C ILE A 22 -7.76 -13.79 -0.55
N VAL A 23 -7.12 -14.08 0.57
CA VAL A 23 -6.52 -13.07 1.44
C VAL A 23 -5.08 -13.45 1.74
N VAL A 24 -4.22 -12.44 1.92
CA VAL A 24 -2.84 -12.61 2.39
C VAL A 24 -2.81 -12.39 3.91
N LEU A 25 -2.24 -13.32 4.66
CA LEU A 25 -2.34 -13.36 6.12
C LEU A 25 -1.15 -12.72 6.83
N ASN A 26 0.02 -12.67 6.20
CA ASN A 26 1.27 -12.24 6.84
C ASN A 26 1.81 -10.90 6.29
N GLY A 27 0.91 -10.04 5.82
CA GLY A 27 1.22 -8.69 5.35
C GLY A 27 1.58 -8.60 3.87
N LEU A 28 1.70 -7.36 3.38
CA LEU A 28 1.96 -7.06 1.96
C LEU A 28 3.37 -6.49 1.72
N THR A 29 4.25 -6.56 2.72
CA THR A 29 5.62 -6.06 2.61
C THR A 29 6.54 -6.94 3.42
N HIS A 30 7.54 -7.50 2.75
CA HIS A 30 8.59 -8.32 3.34
C HIS A 30 9.92 -7.63 3.04
N SER A 31 10.63 -7.22 4.09
CA SER A 31 11.89 -6.47 3.98
C SER A 31 13.05 -7.30 4.51
N TYR A 32 14.19 -7.23 3.82
CA TYR A 32 15.39 -7.98 4.15
C TYR A 32 16.62 -7.07 4.07
N LYS A 33 17.47 -7.06 5.11
CA LYS A 33 18.86 -6.61 4.96
C LYS A 33 19.67 -7.75 4.35
N VAL A 34 20.36 -7.48 3.25
CA VAL A 34 20.97 -8.54 2.42
C VAL A 34 22.45 -8.33 2.14
N GLU A 35 23.16 -9.45 1.98
CA GLU A 35 24.55 -9.51 1.58
C GLU A 35 24.72 -10.12 0.19
N LYS A 36 25.74 -9.68 -0.54
CA LYS A 36 26.04 -10.18 -1.89
C LYS A 36 26.27 -11.69 -1.90
N GLY A 37 25.69 -12.37 -2.89
CA GLY A 37 25.86 -13.81 -3.08
C GLY A 37 25.14 -14.71 -2.08
N GLN A 38 24.46 -14.15 -1.08
CA GLN A 38 23.69 -14.92 -0.10
C GLN A 38 22.28 -15.25 -0.63
N VAL A 39 21.66 -16.24 0.00
CA VAL A 39 20.29 -16.66 -0.29
C VAL A 39 19.43 -16.48 0.95
N TYR A 40 18.34 -15.74 0.80
CA TYR A 40 17.34 -15.52 1.85
C TYR A 40 16.06 -16.29 1.50
N LYS A 41 15.28 -16.69 2.51
CA LYS A 41 14.02 -17.39 2.29
C LYS A 41 12.87 -16.63 2.93
N GLY A 42 11.70 -16.75 2.32
CA GLY A 42 10.47 -16.18 2.84
C GLY A 42 9.25 -16.98 2.43
N SER A 43 8.11 -16.54 2.94
CA SER A 43 6.84 -17.17 2.65
C SER A 43 5.71 -16.16 2.61
N ILE A 44 4.71 -16.43 1.78
CA ILE A 44 3.44 -15.71 1.72
C ILE A 44 2.36 -16.69 2.17
N GLU A 45 1.64 -16.34 3.22
CA GLU A 45 0.54 -17.13 3.72
C GLU A 45 -0.75 -16.60 3.11
N ILE A 46 -1.51 -17.49 2.45
CA ILE A 46 -2.76 -17.15 1.82
C ILE A 46 -3.89 -18.05 2.30
N GLU A 47 -5.10 -17.50 2.34
CA GLU A 47 -6.32 -18.21 2.72
C GLU A 47 -7.41 -17.98 1.68
N ASN A 48 -8.10 -19.06 1.29
CA ASN A 48 -9.35 -18.95 0.58
C ASN A 48 -10.48 -18.80 1.60
N THR A 49 -10.96 -17.57 1.80
CA THR A 49 -12.07 -17.30 2.72
C THR A 49 -13.43 -17.75 2.18
N GLY A 50 -13.50 -18.16 0.92
CA GLY A 50 -14.69 -18.73 0.28
C GLY A 50 -14.97 -20.18 0.71
N SER A 51 -16.14 -20.68 0.30
CA SER A 51 -16.55 -22.08 0.49
C SER A 51 -16.25 -22.97 -0.72
N ALA A 52 -16.02 -22.39 -1.91
CA ALA A 52 -15.70 -23.10 -3.13
C ALA A 52 -14.19 -23.07 -3.43
N PRO A 53 -13.65 -24.04 -4.19
CA PRO A 53 -12.27 -23.99 -4.63
C PRO A 53 -11.98 -22.79 -5.53
N GLN A 54 -10.80 -22.18 -5.36
CA GLN A 54 -10.35 -20.99 -6.10
C GLN A 54 -8.95 -21.25 -6.67
N ASP A 55 -8.79 -21.03 -7.97
CA ASP A 55 -7.47 -21.04 -8.61
C ASP A 55 -6.80 -19.68 -8.42
N VAL A 56 -5.50 -19.68 -8.18
CA VAL A 56 -4.71 -18.50 -7.84
C VAL A 56 -3.45 -18.49 -8.69
N LYS A 57 -3.26 -17.44 -9.48
CA LYS A 57 -2.02 -17.19 -10.23
C LYS A 57 -1.07 -16.38 -9.35
N VAL A 58 0.20 -16.78 -9.36
CA VAL A 58 1.29 -16.11 -8.64
C VAL A 58 2.38 -15.74 -9.63
N PHE A 59 2.69 -14.45 -9.74
CA PHE A 59 3.66 -13.94 -10.71
C PHE A 59 4.33 -12.67 -10.20
N PHE A 60 5.38 -12.21 -10.88
CA PHE A 60 6.10 -11.01 -10.49
C PHE A 60 5.69 -9.80 -11.34
N GLN A 61 5.75 -8.63 -10.74
CA GLN A 61 5.74 -7.34 -11.42
C GLN A 61 6.72 -6.39 -10.75
N ASP A 62 7.23 -5.44 -11.51
CA ASP A 62 7.87 -4.27 -10.91
C ASP A 62 6.80 -3.25 -10.50
N LEU A 63 7.14 -2.39 -9.54
CA LEU A 63 6.22 -1.47 -8.90
C LEU A 63 6.86 -0.08 -8.81
N SER A 64 6.11 0.96 -9.19
CA SER A 64 6.40 2.35 -8.83
C SER A 64 5.10 3.09 -8.52
N TYR A 65 5.17 4.21 -7.81
CA TYR A 65 3.99 5.00 -7.47
C TYR A 65 4.35 6.48 -7.28
N ASN A 66 3.32 7.34 -7.31
CA ASN A 66 3.46 8.77 -7.09
C ASN A 66 2.42 9.31 -6.10
N ALA A 67 2.63 10.54 -5.65
CA ALA A 67 1.78 11.21 -4.67
C ALA A 67 0.34 11.47 -5.15
N ASP A 68 0.06 11.38 -6.46
CA ASP A 68 -1.30 11.46 -6.98
C ASP A 68 -2.12 10.18 -6.73
N GLY A 69 -1.49 9.15 -6.14
CA GLY A 69 -2.12 7.87 -5.83
C GLY A 69 -2.04 6.85 -6.96
N ASN A 70 -1.39 7.19 -8.08
CA ASN A 70 -1.20 6.24 -9.17
C ASN A 70 -0.15 5.21 -8.77
N ILE A 71 -0.49 3.94 -9.02
CA ILE A 71 0.40 2.80 -8.86
C ILE A 71 0.62 2.19 -10.24
N PHE A 72 1.88 2.05 -10.62
CA PHE A 72 2.28 1.49 -11.90
C PHE A 72 2.88 0.11 -11.68
N TYR A 73 2.29 -0.87 -12.34
CA TYR A 73 2.81 -2.24 -12.40
C TYR A 73 3.35 -2.50 -13.79
N THR A 74 4.62 -2.87 -13.88
CA THR A 74 5.29 -3.16 -15.15
C THR A 74 5.82 -4.59 -15.16
N ALA A 75 6.30 -5.03 -16.33
CA ALA A 75 6.93 -6.33 -16.44
C ALA A 75 8.14 -6.43 -15.48
N PRO A 76 8.45 -7.63 -14.95
CA PRO A 76 9.64 -7.85 -14.14
C PRO A 76 10.92 -7.34 -14.80
N ALA A 77 11.84 -6.82 -13.99
CA ALA A 77 13.16 -6.37 -14.39
C ALA A 77 13.14 -5.22 -15.42
N THR A 78 12.14 -4.34 -15.34
CA THR A 78 12.03 -3.12 -16.16
C THR A 78 12.40 -1.85 -15.38
N VAL A 79 12.26 -1.85 -14.05
CA VAL A 79 12.66 -0.75 -13.18
C VAL A 79 14.12 -0.92 -12.77
N LYS A 80 14.91 0.17 -12.72
CA LYS A 80 16.36 0.15 -12.43
C LYS A 80 16.71 -0.65 -11.17
N ARG A 81 15.91 -0.54 -10.12
CA ARG A 81 16.12 -1.18 -8.81
C ARG A 81 15.28 -2.45 -8.63
N SER A 82 14.91 -3.13 -9.71
CA SER A 82 14.15 -4.38 -9.62
C SER A 82 14.98 -5.51 -8.99
N ASN A 83 14.42 -6.20 -8.01
CA ASN A 83 14.96 -7.48 -7.50
C ASN A 83 14.23 -8.72 -8.05
N SER A 84 13.30 -8.56 -8.99
CA SER A 84 12.45 -9.66 -9.46
C SER A 84 13.25 -10.86 -10.00
N SER A 85 14.40 -10.62 -10.63
CA SER A 85 15.31 -11.66 -11.12
C SER A 85 16.05 -12.43 -10.01
N TRP A 86 16.06 -11.89 -8.79
CA TRP A 86 16.68 -12.51 -7.62
C TRP A 86 15.72 -13.49 -6.96
N VAL A 87 14.41 -13.26 -7.12
CA VAL A 87 13.36 -13.97 -6.39
C VAL A 87 12.85 -15.16 -7.19
N LYS A 88 12.79 -16.34 -6.56
CA LYS A 88 12.19 -17.56 -7.11
C LYS A 88 11.06 -18.01 -6.20
N ILE A 89 9.87 -18.23 -6.76
CA ILE A 89 8.71 -18.80 -6.07
C ILE A 89 8.60 -20.29 -6.36
N ASN A 90 8.09 -21.06 -5.39
CA ASN A 90 7.93 -22.50 -5.52
C ASN A 90 6.74 -22.90 -6.42
N THR A 91 5.80 -21.99 -6.67
CA THR A 91 4.64 -22.22 -7.54
C THR A 91 4.18 -20.92 -8.19
N ASN A 92 3.64 -20.99 -9.40
CA ASN A 92 3.03 -19.89 -10.14
C ASN A 92 1.51 -20.06 -10.35
N LEU A 93 0.96 -21.22 -9.99
CA LEU A 93 -0.46 -21.53 -10.07
C LEU A 93 -0.80 -22.59 -9.00
N LEU A 94 -1.85 -22.33 -8.23
CA LEU A 94 -2.35 -23.27 -7.24
C LEU A 94 -3.86 -23.17 -7.07
N THR A 95 -4.48 -24.27 -6.67
CA THR A 95 -5.90 -24.35 -6.34
C THR A 95 -6.05 -24.49 -4.84
N LEU A 96 -6.78 -23.57 -4.20
CA LEU A 96 -7.14 -23.65 -2.79
C LEU A 96 -8.58 -24.11 -2.68
N LYS A 97 -8.86 -25.18 -1.93
CA LYS A 97 -10.20 -25.55 -1.52
C LYS A 97 -10.83 -24.44 -0.68
N GLY A 98 -12.15 -24.49 -0.52
CA GLY A 98 -12.85 -23.57 0.38
C GLY A 98 -12.27 -23.66 1.80
N LYS A 99 -12.02 -22.52 2.43
CA LYS A 99 -11.43 -22.38 3.78
C LYS A 99 -10.00 -22.92 3.91
N GLU A 100 -9.34 -23.26 2.80
CA GLU A 100 -7.96 -23.75 2.84
C GLU A 100 -6.98 -22.60 3.08
N LYS A 101 -5.99 -22.85 3.95
CA LYS A 101 -4.81 -22.02 4.14
C LYS A 101 -3.61 -22.74 3.53
N THR A 102 -2.77 -21.99 2.83
CA THR A 102 -1.54 -22.55 2.28
C THR A 102 -0.44 -21.51 2.25
N THR A 103 0.78 -21.98 2.00
CA THR A 103 1.99 -21.17 2.05
C THR A 103 2.72 -21.26 0.71
N ILE A 104 2.88 -20.11 0.06
CA ILE A 104 3.77 -19.94 -1.09
C ILE A 104 5.16 -19.63 -0.52
N ARG A 105 6.17 -20.39 -0.91
CA ARG A 105 7.56 -20.18 -0.46
C ARG A 105 8.36 -19.52 -1.56
N TYR A 106 9.26 -18.63 -1.19
CA TYR A 106 10.20 -18.01 -2.11
C TYR A 106 11.61 -17.93 -1.54
N GLU A 107 12.57 -17.85 -2.45
CA GLU A 107 13.98 -17.62 -2.14
C GLU A 107 14.48 -16.38 -2.89
N ILE A 108 15.34 -15.60 -2.26
CA ILE A 108 15.98 -14.40 -2.81
C ILE A 108 17.46 -14.71 -2.97
N ALA A 109 17.93 -14.95 -4.18
CA ALA A 109 19.33 -15.18 -4.50
C ALA A 109 20.01 -13.87 -4.91
N VAL A 110 20.74 -13.25 -3.98
CA VAL A 110 21.36 -11.94 -4.18
C VAL A 110 22.54 -12.07 -5.15
N PRO A 111 22.65 -11.23 -6.19
CA PRO A 111 23.76 -11.31 -7.14
C PRO A 111 25.12 -11.10 -6.46
N LYS A 112 26.12 -11.89 -6.88
CA LYS A 112 27.51 -11.76 -6.37
C LYS A 112 28.21 -10.49 -6.85
N ASN A 113 27.80 -9.97 -8.00
CA ASN A 113 28.34 -8.77 -8.64
C ASN A 113 27.53 -7.50 -8.32
N LEU A 114 26.64 -7.55 -7.32
CA LEU A 114 25.92 -6.37 -6.85
C LEU A 114 26.90 -5.35 -6.27
N SER A 115 26.80 -4.10 -6.74
CA SER A 115 27.76 -3.03 -6.41
C SER A 115 27.09 -1.72 -5.98
N GLU A 116 25.91 -1.38 -6.51
CA GLU A 116 25.19 -0.19 -6.07
C GLU A 116 24.47 -0.46 -4.74
N SER A 117 24.84 0.28 -3.69
CA SER A 117 24.13 0.29 -2.40
C SER A 117 22.69 0.79 -2.54
N GLY A 118 21.85 0.40 -1.58
CA GLY A 118 20.46 0.83 -1.46
C GLY A 118 19.45 -0.31 -1.59
N SER A 119 18.18 0.08 -1.74
CA SER A 119 17.06 -0.85 -1.80
C SER A 119 16.76 -1.29 -3.22
N TYR A 120 16.42 -2.57 -3.34
CA TYR A 120 15.90 -3.19 -4.55
C TYR A 120 14.56 -3.85 -4.24
N TRP A 121 13.62 -3.82 -5.18
CA TRP A 121 12.26 -4.29 -4.91
C TRP A 121 11.56 -4.87 -6.14
N SER A 122 10.55 -5.67 -5.87
CA SER A 122 9.53 -6.10 -6.83
C SER A 122 8.29 -6.51 -6.06
N ALA A 123 7.20 -6.81 -6.77
CA ALA A 123 5.97 -7.31 -6.18
C ALA A 123 5.70 -8.74 -6.64
N ILE A 124 5.37 -9.62 -5.70
CA ILE A 124 4.70 -10.88 -5.99
C ILE A 124 3.19 -10.59 -6.03
N MET A 125 2.61 -10.79 -7.20
CA MET A 125 1.17 -10.67 -7.45
C MET A 125 0.48 -11.98 -7.10
N VAL A 126 -0.53 -11.91 -6.24
CA VAL A 126 -1.46 -13.02 -5.94
C VAL A 126 -2.81 -12.65 -6.53
N GLU A 127 -3.18 -13.35 -7.59
CA GLU A 127 -4.36 -13.04 -8.40
C GLU A 127 -5.31 -14.24 -8.46
N PRO A 128 -6.53 -14.14 -7.90
CA PRO A 128 -7.57 -15.12 -8.13
C PRO A 128 -7.90 -15.21 -9.62
N VAL A 129 -8.03 -16.44 -10.14
CA VAL A 129 -8.44 -16.71 -11.51
C VAL A 129 -9.95 -16.97 -11.53
N ASP A 130 -10.70 -16.10 -12.20
CA ASP A 130 -12.12 -16.32 -12.41
C ASP A 130 -12.36 -17.47 -13.39
N LYS A 131 -13.20 -18.43 -12.98
CA LYS A 131 -13.71 -19.46 -13.89
C LYS A 131 -14.83 -18.85 -14.72
N ILE A 132 -14.50 -18.41 -15.93
CA ILE A 132 -15.50 -18.04 -16.93
C ILE A 132 -16.31 -19.31 -17.23
N ASN A 133 -17.62 -19.29 -16.94
CA ASN A 133 -18.53 -20.37 -17.33
C ASN A 133 -19.21 -19.98 -18.66
N PRO A 134 -18.74 -20.51 -19.81
CA PRO A 134 -19.29 -20.16 -21.12
C PRO A 134 -20.74 -20.61 -21.33
N LEU A 135 -21.33 -21.39 -20.41
CA LEU A 135 -22.72 -21.86 -20.47
C LEU A 135 -23.69 -21.01 -19.62
N ASP A 136 -23.22 -19.96 -18.94
CA ASP A 136 -24.08 -19.09 -18.13
C ASP A 136 -24.87 -18.10 -19.01
N ASN A 137 -25.90 -18.60 -19.70
CA ASN A 137 -26.80 -17.82 -20.58
C ASN A 137 -27.93 -17.10 -19.81
N ARG A 138 -27.75 -16.80 -18.53
CA ARG A 138 -28.78 -16.09 -17.75
C ARG A 138 -28.87 -14.63 -18.21
N PRO A 139 -30.03 -14.17 -18.71
CA PRO A 139 -30.20 -12.76 -19.06
C PRO A 139 -30.08 -11.89 -17.80
N GLY A 140 -29.17 -10.92 -17.83
CA GLY A 140 -28.91 -10.00 -16.73
C GLY A 140 -27.50 -9.43 -16.75
N VAL A 141 -27.25 -8.44 -15.90
CA VAL A 141 -25.90 -7.90 -15.64
C VAL A 141 -25.30 -8.69 -14.48
N ASN A 142 -24.13 -9.28 -14.69
CA ASN A 142 -23.36 -9.94 -13.64
C ASN A 142 -22.10 -9.11 -13.35
N ILE A 143 -21.92 -8.74 -12.08
CA ILE A 143 -20.75 -7.98 -11.61
C ILE A 143 -19.87 -8.95 -10.83
N SER A 144 -18.66 -9.21 -11.34
CA SER A 144 -17.60 -9.88 -10.58
C SER A 144 -16.58 -8.86 -10.08
N SER A 145 -16.05 -9.09 -8.89
CA SER A 145 -14.97 -8.30 -8.30
C SER A 145 -13.82 -9.23 -7.96
N ILE A 146 -12.64 -8.93 -8.49
CA ILE A 146 -11.41 -9.69 -8.23
C ILE A 146 -10.48 -8.80 -7.43
N VAL A 147 -10.14 -9.24 -6.21
CA VAL A 147 -9.12 -8.57 -5.40
C VAL A 147 -7.76 -9.20 -5.70
N ARG A 148 -6.83 -8.38 -6.19
CA ARG A 148 -5.44 -8.76 -6.45
C ARG A 148 -4.55 -8.19 -5.35
N TYR A 149 -3.62 -8.98 -4.85
CA TYR A 149 -2.63 -8.53 -3.87
C TYR A 149 -1.28 -8.34 -4.53
N ALA A 150 -0.65 -7.20 -4.27
CA ALA A 150 0.75 -6.96 -4.58
C ALA A 150 1.57 -7.03 -3.29
N ILE A 151 2.32 -8.11 -3.09
CA ILE A 151 3.21 -8.29 -1.95
C ILE A 151 4.61 -7.78 -2.32
N GLN A 152 5.05 -6.70 -1.69
CA GLN A 152 6.37 -6.11 -1.94
C GLN A 152 7.46 -6.95 -1.28
N ILE A 153 8.48 -7.31 -2.06
CA ILE A 153 9.72 -7.92 -1.58
C ILE A 153 10.82 -6.87 -1.69
N ILE A 154 11.26 -6.34 -0.56
CA ILE A 154 12.25 -5.26 -0.48
C ILE A 154 13.55 -5.84 0.09
N THR A 155 14.66 -5.55 -0.56
CA THR A 155 16.00 -6.00 -0.17
C THR A 155 16.93 -4.81 -0.08
N ASP A 156 17.47 -4.55 1.10
CA ASP A 156 18.39 -3.46 1.39
C ASP A 156 19.81 -4.00 1.39
N PHE A 157 20.60 -3.58 0.40
CA PHE A 157 21.99 -3.98 0.24
C PHE A 157 22.91 -2.82 0.62
N ASP A 158 23.92 -3.11 1.46
CA ASP A 158 24.92 -2.11 1.88
C ASP A 158 24.23 -0.83 2.42
N SER A 159 23.25 -1.04 3.31
CA SER A 159 22.32 0.01 3.77
C SER A 159 23.03 1.13 4.52
N GLU A 160 24.17 0.82 5.14
CA GLU A 160 25.06 1.77 5.82
C GLU A 160 25.69 2.82 4.88
N ASN A 161 25.82 2.49 3.59
CA ASN A 161 26.32 3.38 2.54
C ASN A 161 25.19 3.88 1.63
N ALA A 162 23.95 3.78 2.09
CA ALA A 162 22.75 4.26 1.42
C ALA A 162 21.95 5.14 2.38
N LYS A 163 21.10 6.00 1.83
CA LYS A 163 20.25 6.86 2.64
C LYS A 163 18.97 7.25 1.90
N PRO A 164 17.87 7.48 2.62
CA PRO A 164 16.72 8.18 2.05
C PRO A 164 17.07 9.66 1.84
N GLU A 165 16.38 10.29 0.91
CA GLU A 165 16.46 11.74 0.69
C GLU A 165 15.05 12.26 0.45
N LEU A 166 14.40 12.73 1.52
CA LEU A 166 13.01 13.14 1.44
C LEU A 166 12.88 14.56 0.92
N LYS A 167 12.04 14.75 -0.08
CA LYS A 167 11.72 16.06 -0.67
C LYS A 167 10.22 16.30 -0.62
N PHE A 168 9.83 17.44 -0.07
CA PHE A 168 8.44 17.91 -0.12
C PHE A 168 8.12 18.43 -1.54
N GLU A 169 7.14 17.83 -2.19
CA GLU A 169 6.71 18.20 -3.55
C GLU A 169 5.55 19.18 -3.53
N SER A 170 4.63 19.02 -2.58
CA SER A 170 3.51 19.95 -2.40
C SER A 170 2.93 19.88 -0.99
N VAL A 171 2.31 20.98 -0.57
CA VAL A 171 1.55 21.12 0.68
C VAL A 171 0.25 21.81 0.34
N LYS A 172 -0.88 21.15 0.59
CA LYS A 172 -2.22 21.68 0.27
C LYS A 172 -3.20 21.33 1.38
N ILE A 173 -4.20 22.18 1.57
CA ILE A 173 -5.34 21.87 2.43
C ILE A 173 -6.51 21.55 1.52
N GLU A 174 -7.18 20.43 1.78
CA GLU A 174 -8.45 20.07 1.15
C GLU A 174 -9.53 20.00 2.23
N SER A 175 -10.71 20.51 1.89
CA SER A 175 -11.91 20.45 2.72
C SER A 175 -12.97 19.59 2.05
N GLU A 176 -13.58 18.69 2.81
CA GLU A 176 -14.76 17.91 2.42
C GLU A 176 -15.80 18.03 3.53
N GLY A 177 -16.61 19.10 3.47
CA GLY A 177 -17.43 19.53 4.59
C GLY A 177 -16.57 19.81 5.83
N ALA A 178 -17.00 19.32 6.99
CA ALA A 178 -16.28 19.53 8.24
C ALA A 178 -14.87 18.89 8.30
N LEU A 179 -14.55 17.97 7.38
CA LEU A 179 -13.23 17.33 7.33
C LEU A 179 -12.23 18.25 6.63
N LYS A 180 -11.17 18.64 7.32
CA LYS A 180 -10.04 19.39 6.75
C LYS A 180 -8.78 18.54 6.81
N THR A 181 -8.20 18.28 5.65
CA THR A 181 -7.00 17.45 5.51
C THR A 181 -5.84 18.28 4.96
N LEU A 182 -4.76 18.34 5.72
CA LEU A 182 -3.46 18.81 5.24
C LEU A 182 -2.80 17.66 4.47
N LYS A 183 -2.70 17.82 3.15
CA LYS A 183 -2.12 16.86 2.22
C LYS A 183 -0.70 17.28 1.86
N ILE A 184 0.28 16.45 2.23
CA ILE A 184 1.70 16.72 2.02
C ILE A 184 2.26 15.63 1.11
N ALA A 185 2.67 16.00 -0.10
CA ALA A 185 3.34 15.09 -1.03
C ALA A 185 4.84 15.03 -0.70
N VAL A 186 5.36 13.83 -0.48
CA VAL A 186 6.77 13.58 -0.16
C VAL A 186 7.34 12.56 -1.14
N ALA A 187 8.44 12.92 -1.81
CA ALA A 187 9.25 12.04 -2.64
C ALA A 187 10.48 11.54 -1.87
N ASN A 188 10.94 10.34 -2.21
CA ASN A 188 12.23 9.83 -1.78
C ASN A 188 13.19 9.83 -2.98
N ASN A 189 14.07 10.82 -3.04
CA ASN A 189 15.11 10.95 -4.06
C ASN A 189 16.39 10.19 -3.72
N GLY A 190 16.44 9.57 -2.53
CA GLY A 190 17.57 8.79 -2.07
C GLY A 190 17.60 7.42 -2.73
N ASN A 191 18.46 6.54 -2.23
CA ASN A 191 18.60 5.17 -2.71
C ASN A 191 18.15 4.12 -1.70
N LEU A 192 17.71 4.50 -0.51
CA LEU A 192 17.24 3.59 0.53
C LEU A 192 15.73 3.76 0.75
N PHE A 193 15.01 2.65 0.83
CA PHE A 193 13.62 2.59 1.30
C PHE A 193 13.55 3.02 2.75
N CYS A 194 12.51 3.77 3.10
CA CYS A 194 12.26 4.24 4.45
C CYS A 194 10.77 4.27 4.74
N LYS A 195 10.39 4.42 6.00
CA LYS A 195 9.01 4.53 6.49
C LYS A 195 8.80 5.87 7.19
N PRO A 196 8.70 6.98 6.44
CA PRO A 196 8.51 8.29 7.05
C PRO A 196 7.15 8.44 7.72
N LYS A 197 7.16 9.25 8.77
CA LYS A 197 6.01 9.87 9.41
C LYS A 197 6.11 11.38 9.22
N VAL A 198 5.02 12.01 8.77
CA VAL A 198 4.97 13.45 8.58
C VAL A 198 4.24 14.09 9.74
N THR A 199 4.86 15.07 10.39
CA THR A 199 4.30 15.87 11.47
C THR A 199 4.23 17.33 11.03
N ALA A 200 3.10 17.99 11.27
CA ALA A 200 2.93 19.42 11.12
C ALA A 200 2.79 20.05 12.52
N GLU A 201 3.77 20.84 12.93
CA GLU A 201 3.67 21.71 14.08
C GLU A 201 3.07 23.04 13.62
N ILE A 202 1.88 23.40 14.12
CA ILE A 202 1.12 24.55 13.63
C ILE A 202 1.08 25.65 14.69
N TYR A 203 1.28 26.89 14.27
CA TYR A 203 1.34 28.09 15.11
C TYR A 203 0.39 29.16 14.59
N ASP A 204 -0.27 29.87 15.50
CA ASP A 204 -1.14 30.99 15.18
C ASP A 204 -0.34 32.25 14.75
N ARG A 205 -1.04 33.35 14.47
CA ARG A 205 -0.43 34.61 14.03
C ARG A 205 0.44 35.28 15.10
N ASN A 206 0.28 34.91 16.37
CA ASN A 206 1.07 35.41 17.49
C ASN A 206 2.29 34.52 17.77
N GLY A 207 2.49 33.45 16.99
CA GLY A 207 3.54 32.47 17.20
C GLY A 207 3.23 31.47 18.31
N VAL A 208 1.98 31.40 18.78
CA VAL A 208 1.56 30.43 19.80
C VAL A 208 1.27 29.10 19.12
N LYS A 209 1.88 28.03 19.62
CA LYS A 209 1.67 26.66 19.12
C LYS A 209 0.23 26.24 19.33
N VAL A 210 -0.46 25.95 18.23
CA VAL A 210 -1.83 25.43 18.19
C VAL A 210 -1.85 23.93 18.46
N GLY A 211 -0.87 23.20 17.93
CA GLY A 211 -0.72 21.77 18.16
C GLY A 211 0.18 21.07 17.16
N ASP A 212 0.38 19.77 17.41
CA ASP A 212 1.08 18.84 16.53
C ASP A 212 0.08 17.87 15.90
N PHE A 213 0.17 17.74 14.59
CA PHE A 213 -0.71 16.88 13.80
C PHE A 213 0.15 15.94 12.97
N THR A 214 -0.18 14.66 12.95
CA THR A 214 0.74 13.64 12.42
C THR A 214 0.00 12.70 11.47
N SER A 215 0.69 12.29 10.41
CA SER A 215 0.22 11.29 9.45
C SER A 215 0.38 9.87 10.01
N MET A 216 -0.22 8.88 9.33
CA MET A 216 0.22 7.50 9.48
C MET A 216 1.65 7.33 8.94
N VAL A 217 2.35 6.33 9.46
CA VAL A 217 3.64 5.87 8.93
C VAL A 217 3.40 5.14 7.61
N MET A 218 4.12 5.49 6.55
CA MET A 218 3.99 4.83 5.25
C MET A 218 5.35 4.55 4.63
N GLY A 219 5.54 3.34 4.09
CA GLY A 219 6.76 3.00 3.34
C GLY A 219 6.87 3.82 2.05
N LEU A 220 8.08 4.27 1.71
CA LEU A 220 8.38 5.12 0.58
C LEU A 220 9.65 4.63 -0.15
N LEU A 221 9.46 4.09 -1.35
CA LEU A 221 10.54 3.52 -2.16
C LEU A 221 11.39 4.61 -2.82
N PRO A 222 12.69 4.34 -3.09
CA PRO A 222 13.53 5.20 -3.89
C PRO A 222 12.89 5.58 -5.24
N GLY A 223 12.97 6.84 -5.63
CA GLY A 223 12.43 7.36 -6.88
C GLY A 223 10.89 7.41 -6.97
N THR A 224 10.20 7.29 -5.83
CA THR A 224 8.72 7.35 -5.75
C THR A 224 8.26 8.47 -4.83
N SER A 225 6.97 8.82 -4.90
CA SER A 225 6.35 9.78 -3.98
C SER A 225 5.01 9.31 -3.43
N LYS A 226 4.62 9.80 -2.25
CA LYS A 226 3.32 9.52 -1.62
C LYS A 226 2.70 10.77 -1.03
N MET A 227 1.36 10.79 -1.00
CA MET A 227 0.60 11.79 -0.27
C MET A 227 0.40 11.35 1.18
N PHE A 228 0.82 12.20 2.12
CA PHE A 228 0.62 12.04 3.56
C PHE A 228 -0.55 12.92 4.00
N PRO A 229 -1.74 12.35 4.25
CA PRO A 229 -2.87 13.09 4.78
C PRO A 229 -2.74 13.25 6.30
N ILE A 230 -3.04 14.46 6.78
CA ILE A 230 -3.07 14.81 8.19
C ILE A 230 -4.41 15.50 8.48
N ASP A 231 -5.17 14.97 9.42
CA ASP A 231 -6.43 15.58 9.87
C ASP A 231 -6.13 16.84 10.69
N ILE A 232 -6.60 17.99 10.19
CA ILE A 232 -6.51 19.30 10.83
C ILE A 232 -7.89 19.90 11.10
N SER A 233 -8.95 19.08 11.11
CA SER A 233 -10.35 19.52 11.28
C SER A 233 -10.60 20.25 12.61
N LYS A 234 -9.76 20.02 13.61
CA LYS A 234 -9.82 20.69 14.92
C LYS A 234 -9.30 22.14 14.88
N ILE A 235 -8.69 22.57 13.78
CA ILE A 235 -8.14 23.91 13.63
C ILE A 235 -9.20 24.84 13.07
N ASN A 236 -9.43 25.95 13.77
CA ASN A 236 -10.33 26.99 13.30
C ASN A 236 -9.84 27.61 11.98
N PRO A 237 -10.73 28.18 11.17
CA PRO A 237 -10.34 28.96 10.00
C PRO A 237 -9.42 30.12 10.37
N GLY A 238 -8.40 30.36 9.57
CA GLY A 238 -7.41 31.40 9.83
C GLY A 238 -6.12 31.23 9.04
N ASN A 239 -5.18 32.15 9.26
CA ASN A 239 -3.82 32.04 8.74
C ASN A 239 -2.90 31.54 9.84
N TYR A 240 -2.08 30.55 9.51
CA TYR A 240 -1.16 29.89 10.40
C TYR A 240 0.22 29.82 9.77
N SER A 241 1.24 29.64 10.61
CA SER A 241 2.55 29.17 10.18
C SER A 241 2.71 27.73 10.63
N ALA A 242 3.43 26.91 9.86
CA ALA A 242 3.68 25.53 10.21
C ALA A 242 5.12 25.11 9.91
N VAL A 243 5.66 24.26 10.78
CA VAL A 243 6.87 23.50 10.54
C VAL A 243 6.46 22.08 10.22
N ILE A 244 6.70 21.65 8.98
CA ILE A 244 6.47 20.27 8.56
C ILE A 244 7.77 19.51 8.72
N LEU A 245 7.73 18.39 9.43
CA LEU A 245 8.82 17.45 9.60
C LEU A 245 8.45 16.11 8.99
N ALA A 246 9.32 15.54 8.16
CA ALA A 246 9.28 14.14 7.77
C ALA A 246 10.43 13.41 8.45
N THR A 247 10.10 12.43 9.30
CA THR A 247 11.08 11.64 10.05
C THR A 247 10.90 10.16 9.74
N ASP A 248 11.97 9.48 9.39
CA ASP A 248 11.97 8.03 9.15
C ASP A 248 12.27 7.21 10.41
N GLU A 249 12.37 5.89 10.27
CA GLU A 249 12.64 4.95 11.36
C GLU A 249 14.05 5.04 11.96
N ASP A 250 15.00 5.65 11.23
CA ASP A 250 16.39 5.84 11.63
C ASP A 250 16.66 7.28 12.13
N GLU A 251 15.59 8.03 12.44
CA GLU A 251 15.60 9.41 12.91
C GLU A 251 16.19 10.44 11.92
N ASN A 252 16.31 10.09 10.64
CA ASN A 252 16.61 11.10 9.62
C ASN A 252 15.44 12.06 9.50
N ALA A 253 15.70 13.36 9.64
CA ALA A 253 14.68 14.39 9.67
C ALA A 253 14.86 15.40 8.54
N PHE A 254 13.75 15.71 7.87
CA PHE A 254 13.66 16.70 6.80
C PHE A 254 12.57 17.69 7.16
N ALA A 255 12.84 19.00 7.04
CA ALA A 255 11.92 20.03 7.50
C ALA A 255 11.58 21.07 6.42
N LEU A 256 10.36 21.59 6.47
CA LEU A 256 9.87 22.68 5.61
C LEU A 256 8.99 23.64 6.43
N ASN A 257 9.30 24.93 6.35
CA ASN A 257 8.43 25.97 6.90
C ASN A 257 7.42 26.43 5.85
N VAL A 258 6.15 26.50 6.21
CA VAL A 258 5.07 26.93 5.32
C VAL A 258 4.08 27.86 6.01
N SER A 259 3.42 28.71 5.22
CA SER A 259 2.22 29.41 5.64
C SER A 259 1.00 28.60 5.22
N LEU A 260 0.03 28.45 6.12
CA LEU A 260 -1.22 27.74 5.88
C LEU A 260 -2.40 28.70 5.95
N GLU A 261 -3.29 28.64 4.96
CA GLU A 261 -4.59 29.30 5.00
C GLU A 261 -5.68 28.22 5.18
N VAL A 262 -6.27 28.16 6.37
CA VAL A 262 -7.40 27.29 6.67
C VAL A 262 -8.68 28.07 6.38
N LYS A 263 -9.40 27.72 5.32
CA LYS A 263 -10.63 28.41 4.92
C LYS A 263 -11.85 27.93 5.71
N ASN A 264 -12.89 28.76 5.71
CA ASN A 264 -14.27 28.31 5.93
C ASN A 264 -14.76 27.62 4.65
N ASP A 265 -15.64 26.64 4.82
CA ASP A 265 -16.45 26.14 3.70
C ASP A 265 -17.40 27.23 3.19
#